data_AF-A0A846ND81-F1
#
_entry.id   AF-A0A846ND81-F1
#
_cell.length_a   1.000
_cell.length_b   1.000
_cell.length_c   1.000
_cell.angle_alpha   90.00
_cell.angle_beta   90.00
_cell.angle_gamma   90.00
#
_symmetry.space_group_name_H-M   'P 1'
#
loop_
_entity.id
_entity.type
_entity.pdbx_description
1 polymer ?
#
loop_
_entity_poly.entity_id
_entity_poly.type
_entity_poly.pdbx_seq_one_letter_code
_entity_poly.pdbx_strand_id
1 'polypeptide(L)'
;MFRVVLDTKPLIKLFAEEEGWKEVKEILSRIEAGELEAGLSVVTLTEVYYKYTQEQRPDLAKTRTEQLKYALYLEKLEIDPDVAIKAGEIKA
;
A
#
# COMPACT_ATOMS: atom_id res chain seq x y z
N MET A 1 4.69 -4.90 16.47
CA MET A 1 5.77 -5.14 15.48
C MET A 1 5.06 -5.72 14.28
N PHE A 2 5.01 -5.00 13.16
CA PHE A 2 4.23 -5.43 12.00
C PHE A 2 4.67 -6.80 11.52
N ARG A 3 3.69 -7.67 11.25
CA ARG A 3 3.94 -8.95 10.62
C ARG A 3 3.97 -8.83 9.10
N VAL A 4 3.33 -7.80 8.55
CA VAL A 4 3.21 -7.57 7.10
C VAL A 4 3.39 -6.09 6.80
N VAL A 5 4.11 -5.77 5.72
CA VAL A 5 4.12 -4.43 5.13
C VAL A 5 3.53 -4.55 3.72
N LEU A 6 2.50 -3.75 3.43
CA LEU A 6 1.83 -3.80 2.14
C LEU A 6 2.64 -3.04 1.09
N ASP A 7 2.89 -3.71 -0.04
CA ASP A 7 3.54 -3.13 -1.21
C ASP A 7 2.51 -2.66 -2.25
N THR A 8 2.94 -1.78 -3.16
CA THR A 8 2.10 -1.24 -4.23
C THR A 8 1.58 -2.31 -5.17
N LYS A 9 2.42 -3.27 -5.60
CA LYS A 9 2.00 -4.26 -6.62
C LYS A 9 0.82 -5.14 -6.15
N PRO A 10 0.85 -5.76 -4.96
CA PRO A 10 -0.29 -6.50 -4.42
C PRO A 10 -1.58 -5.66 -4.34
N LEU A 11 -1.48 -4.39 -3.91
CA LEU A 11 -2.64 -3.50 -3.83
C LEU A 11 -3.24 -3.20 -5.20
N ILE A 12 -2.42 -3.00 -6.23
CA ILE A 12 -2.94 -2.81 -7.59
C ILE A 12 -3.63 -4.07 -8.11
N LYS A 13 -3.04 -5.25 -7.88
CA LYS A 13 -3.70 -6.53 -8.25
C LYS A 13 -5.07 -6.66 -7.61
N LEU A 14 -5.18 -6.31 -6.33
CA LEU A 14 -6.46 -6.28 -5.63
C LEU A 14 -7.46 -5.34 -6.30
N PHE A 15 -7.06 -4.10 -6.60
CA PHE A 15 -7.97 -3.10 -7.16
C PHE A 15 -8.40 -3.39 -8.60
N ALA A 16 -7.57 -4.08 -9.37
CA ALA A 16 -7.82 -4.46 -10.76
C ALA A 16 -8.35 -5.90 -10.91
N GLU A 17 -8.51 -6.64 -9.80
CA GLU A 17 -8.90 -8.06 -9.79
C GLU A 17 -8.02 -8.93 -10.70
N GLU A 18 -6.72 -8.62 -10.76
CA GLU A 18 -5.72 -9.36 -11.53
C GLU A 18 -5.32 -10.67 -10.83
N GLU A 19 -4.67 -11.60 -11.56
CA GLU A 19 -4.20 -12.86 -10.99
C GLU A 19 -3.43 -12.67 -9.67
N GLY A 20 -3.89 -13.38 -8.63
CA GLY A 20 -3.38 -13.25 -7.26
C GLY A 20 -4.18 -12.31 -6.35
N TRP A 21 -5.25 -11.66 -6.85
CA TRP A 21 -6.03 -10.71 -6.05
C TRP A 21 -6.79 -11.35 -4.87
N LYS A 22 -7.18 -12.63 -4.99
CA LYS A 22 -7.94 -13.33 -3.94
C LYS A 22 -7.09 -13.58 -2.71
N GLU A 23 -5.83 -13.93 -2.92
CA GLU A 23 -4.83 -14.13 -1.89
C GLU A 23 -4.53 -12.81 -1.17
N VAL A 24 -4.40 -11.71 -1.91
CA VAL A 24 -4.24 -10.36 -1.32
C VAL A 24 -5.47 -9.98 -0.50
N LYS A 25 -6.68 -10.27 -1.01
CA LYS A 25 -7.93 -10.03 -0.29
C LYS A 25 -8.02 -10.83 1.00
N GLU A 26 -7.61 -12.11 1.00
CA GLU A 26 -7.59 -12.94 2.20
C GLU A 26 -6.64 -12.37 3.27
N ILE A 27 -5.44 -11.94 2.86
CA ILE A 27 -4.49 -11.28 3.77
C ILE A 27 -5.09 -10.02 4.37
N LEU A 28 -5.73 -9.16 3.56
CA LEU A 28 -6.37 -7.94 4.04
C LEU A 28 -7.54 -8.22 4.98
N SER A 29 -8.38 -9.22 4.70
CA SER A 29 -9.46 -9.63 5.62
C SER A 29 -8.93 -10.02 7.00
N ARG A 30 -7.78 -10.70 7.06
CA ARG A 30 -7.14 -11.09 8.32
C ARG A 30 -6.54 -9.89 9.07
N ILE A 31 -6.03 -8.90 8.34
CA ILE A 31 -5.60 -7.62 8.92
C ILE A 31 -6.81 -6.87 9.49
N GLU A 32 -7.90 -6.77 8.74
CA GLU A 32 -9.16 -6.14 9.17
C GLU A 32 -9.76 -6.82 10.40
N ALA A 33 -9.64 -8.15 10.50
CA ALA A 33 -10.06 -8.94 11.67
C ALA A 33 -9.11 -8.82 12.89
N GLY A 34 -7.99 -8.10 12.76
CA GLY A 34 -6.99 -7.95 13.82
C GLY A 34 -6.12 -9.20 14.06
N GLU A 35 -6.17 -10.20 13.18
CA GLU A 35 -5.31 -11.39 13.26
C GLU A 35 -3.87 -11.10 12.83
N LEU A 36 -3.67 -10.05 12.04
CA LEU A 36 -2.38 -9.60 11.52
C LEU A 36 -2.22 -8.09 11.71
N GLU A 37 -1.11 -7.68 12.31
CA GLU A 37 -0.67 -6.27 12.29
C GLU A 37 -0.01 -5.97 10.94
N ALA A 38 -0.47 -4.92 10.27
CA ALA A 38 0.09 -4.49 9.00
C ALA A 38 0.37 -2.98 8.95
N GLY A 39 1.49 -2.66 8.29
CA GLY A 39 1.89 -1.29 7.98
C GLY A 39 1.77 -0.99 6.48
N LEU A 40 1.59 0.28 6.15
CA LEU A 40 1.62 0.82 4.80
C LEU A 40 2.55 2.04 4.80
N SER A 41 3.60 2.02 3.98
CA SER A 41 4.45 3.20 3.81
C SER A 41 3.66 4.33 3.16
N VAL A 42 3.86 5.56 3.61
CA VAL A 42 3.29 6.74 2.94
C VAL A 42 3.78 6.88 1.49
N VAL A 43 4.94 6.31 1.15
CA VAL A 43 5.47 6.26 -0.23
C VAL A 43 4.57 5.42 -1.15
N THR A 44 3.96 4.34 -0.63
CA THR A 44 3.01 3.51 -1.38
C THR A 44 1.80 4.33 -1.87
N LEU A 45 1.37 5.35 -1.11
CA LEU A 45 0.30 6.25 -1.56
C LEU A 45 0.72 7.04 -2.81
N THR A 46 1.95 7.54 -2.85
CA THR A 46 2.51 8.22 -4.02
C THR A 46 2.56 7.30 -5.22
N GLU A 47 3.02 6.06 -5.04
CA GLU A 47 3.14 5.09 -6.13
C GLU A 47 1.76 4.69 -6.72
N VAL A 48 0.77 4.45 -5.87
CA VAL A 48 -0.62 4.19 -6.29
C VAL A 48 -1.19 5.38 -7.05
N TYR A 49 -1.02 6.60 -6.52
CA TYR A 49 -1.51 7.80 -7.18
C TYR A 49 -0.87 7.96 -8.56
N TYR A 50 0.46 7.92 -8.60
CA TYR A 50 1.24 8.09 -9.81
C TYR A 50 0.85 7.07 -10.89
N LYS A 51 0.71 5.79 -10.52
CA LYS A 51 0.32 4.74 -11.47
C LYS A 51 -1.01 5.03 -12.15
N TYR A 52 -2.06 5.31 -11.38
CA TYR A 52 -3.38 5.60 -11.96
C TYR A 52 -3.42 6.92 -12.72
N THR A 53 -2.63 7.92 -12.32
CA THR A 53 -2.47 9.15 -13.10
C THR A 53 -1.81 8.87 -14.46
N GLN A 54 -0.75 8.05 -14.51
CA GLN A 54 -0.09 7.65 -15.76
C GLN A 54 -1.03 6.88 -16.70
N GLU A 55 -1.95 6.09 -16.15
CA GLU A 55 -3.00 5.39 -16.89
C GLU A 55 -4.17 6.32 -17.31
N GLN A 56 -4.05 7.63 -17.12
CA GLN A 56 -5.07 8.64 -17.41
C GLN A 56 -6.39 8.39 -16.65
N ARG A 57 -6.30 7.87 -15.42
CA ARG A 57 -7.42 7.56 -14.53
C ARG A 57 -7.32 8.33 -13.20
N PRO A 58 -7.33 9.68 -13.22
CA PRO A 58 -7.15 10.50 -12.02
C PRO A 58 -8.20 10.28 -10.93
N ASP A 59 -9.45 9.95 -11.32
CA ASP A 59 -10.51 9.64 -10.37
C ASP A 59 -10.20 8.38 -9.55
N LEU A 60 -9.63 7.35 -10.20
CA LEU A 60 -9.16 6.15 -9.49
C LEU A 60 -7.93 6.46 -8.64
N ALA A 61 -7.01 7.28 -9.13
CA ALA A 61 -5.84 7.71 -8.35
C ALA A 61 -6.26 8.30 -7.00
N LYS A 62 -7.21 9.25 -7.03
CA LYS A 62 -7.77 9.88 -5.82
C LYS A 62 -8.53 8.88 -4.96
N THR A 63 -9.46 8.12 -5.55
CA THR A 63 -10.31 7.18 -4.81
C THR A 63 -9.48 6.12 -4.08
N ARG A 64 -8.50 5.51 -4.75
CA ARG A 64 -7.67 4.44 -4.16
C ARG A 64 -6.72 4.96 -3.09
N THR A 65 -6.13 6.12 -3.30
CA THR A 65 -5.27 6.73 -2.26
C THR A 65 -6.05 7.19 -1.04
N GLU A 66 -7.26 7.74 -1.20
CA GLU A 66 -8.13 8.07 -0.06
C GLU A 66 -8.55 6.83 0.72
N GLN A 67 -8.93 5.74 0.02
CA GLN A 67 -9.22 4.45 0.66
C GLN A 67 -8.05 3.96 1.53
N LEU A 68 -6.83 3.96 0.99
CA LEU A 68 -5.64 3.52 1.71
C LEU A 68 -5.26 4.47 2.85
N LYS A 69 -5.37 5.78 2.63
CA LYS A 69 -5.07 6.82 3.63
C LYS A 69 -5.95 6.67 4.87
N TYR A 70 -7.25 6.43 4.68
CA TYR A 70 -8.22 6.35 5.78
C TYR A 70 -8.47 4.93 6.29
N ALA A 71 -7.78 3.91 5.75
CA ALA A 71 -7.85 2.55 6.27
C ALA A 71 -7.27 2.47 7.69
N LEU A 72 -8.15 2.41 8.71
CA LEU A 72 -7.79 2.43 10.13
C LEU A 72 -7.06 1.16 10.61
N TYR A 73 -7.24 0.04 9.90
CA TYR A 73 -6.59 -1.23 10.20
C TYR A 73 -5.14 -1.33 9.69
N LEU A 74 -4.64 -0.28 9.03
CA LEU A 74 -3.27 -0.19 8.53
C LEU A 74 -2.55 0.96 9.22
N GLU A 75 -1.45 0.65 9.92
CA GLU A 75 -0.58 1.70 10.44
C GLU A 75 0.15 2.41 9.29
N LYS A 76 0.18 3.74 9.32
CA LYS A 76 0.88 4.53 8.30
C LYS A 76 2.32 4.71 8.73
N LEU A 77 3.23 4.14 7.96
CA LEU A 77 4.67 4.22 8.20
C LEU A 77 5.19 5.48 7.51
N GLU A 78 5.38 6.53 8.30
CA GLU A 78 6.02 7.77 7.86
C GLU A 78 7.48 7.50 7.48
N ILE A 79 8.00 8.28 6.53
CA ILE A 79 9.40 8.20 6.10
C ILE A 79 10.10 9.48 6.49
N ASP A 80 11.00 9.37 7.46
CA ASP A 80 11.92 10.45 7.82
C ASP A 80 13.19 10.42 6.93
N PRO A 81 14.05 11.47 7.01
CA PRO A 81 15.27 11.52 6.21
C PRO A 81 16.23 10.34 6.43
N ASP A 82 16.36 9.84 7.65
CA ASP A 82 17.30 8.76 7.97
C ASP A 82 16.82 7.43 7.36
N VAL A 83 15.51 7.16 7.44
CA VAL A 83 14.87 6.01 6.77
C VAL A 83 15.03 6.11 5.26
N ALA A 84 14.85 7.31 4.68
CA ALA A 84 15.03 7.53 3.24
C ALA A 84 16.48 7.27 2.79
N ILE A 85 17.47 7.76 3.55
CA ILE A 85 18.89 7.50 3.29
C ILE A 85 19.18 6.01 3.36
N LYS A 86 18.69 5.33 4.41
CA LYS A 86 18.87 3.88 4.56
C LYS A 86 18.25 3.09 3.41
N ALA A 87 17.07 3.49 2.95
CA ALA A 87 16.45 2.87 1.78
C ALA A 87 17.30 3.07 0.51
N GLY A 88 17.96 4.22 0.37
CA GLY A 88 18.94 4.47 -0.69
C GLY A 88 20.15 3.54 -0.62
N GLU A 89 20.73 3.34 0.56
CA GLU A 89 21.85 2.41 0.76
C GLU A 89 21.50 0.96 0.39
N ILE A 90 20.27 0.53 0.67
CA ILE A 90 19.81 -0.83 0.34
C ILE A 90 19.57 -0.99 -1.17
N LYS A 91 19.23 0.09 -1.88
CA LYS A 91 18.98 0.08 -3.32
C LYS A 91 20.26 0.16 -4.18
N ALA A 92 21.36 0.66 -3.62
CA ALA A 92 22.64 0.84 -4.31
C ALA A 92 23.38 -0.49 -4.51
#